data_AF-A0A917BNP1-F1
#
_entry.id   AF-A0A917BNP1-F1
#
_cell.length_a   1.000
_cell.length_b   1.000
_cell.length_c   1.000
_cell.angle_alpha   90.00
_cell.angle_beta   90.00
_cell.angle_gamma   90.00
#
_symmetry.space_group_name_H-M   'P 1'
#
loop_
_entity.id
_entity.type
_entity.pdbx_description
1 polymer ?
#
loop_
_entity_poly.entity_id
_entity_poly.type
_entity_poly.pdbx_seq_one_letter_code
_entity_poly.pdbx_strand_id
1 'polypeptide(L)'
;MKRAGVALALLVAVLATLAPAAYADAADFPDLTAGTRVYDETGRSLSTTQTAALQRRLDALEARTGADVVVLVRDREADPEETLEEVEALQQAWVAATGTDQDTAGALLVDREPGSDDDARAGVFLGSTYDDGNVPRREQEDLVEEALIPPLRDGDVARGLTAAVDRLENDIRDGPPAETGLRGLVDRSPALQWGYAALVALGFLAALLLFLRSHRPTSRRPPRTTHRPDEDTPHALVATLVGPSALFLTHTVPATLLALADRRAVALEQGQGPSGPSGLQVRLVDEDAVGPAQIDRAVWRELRGCSHGDVVRGADLRRVSAPRPAYKEAIREDLRSRGWYDDGYRRGLLRWGLVGGWGAALLGLGFAIVTDDGWVVGVAALSTFVLVLGVVFLALAHPVLSSAGREASQAWKAYKAGLRKADVATLRSIGVDDLLADIVALNLRRPMRRTLASALENRPDGPHGALAVVATGSAVDGWRLFNNTFPRSSGGGGTVSGGGAGGGGGAAGST
;
A
#
# COMPACT_ATOMS: atom_id res chain seq x y z
N MET A 1 10.19 -14.39 10.74
CA MET A 1 10.60 -15.17 9.55
C MET A 1 9.39 -15.71 8.79
N LYS A 2 8.43 -16.41 9.42
CA LYS A 2 7.27 -17.00 8.71
C LYS A 2 6.28 -16.03 8.03
N ARG A 3 6.21 -14.76 8.45
CA ARG A 3 5.25 -13.77 7.89
C ARG A 3 5.76 -13.00 6.67
N ALA A 4 7.08 -12.98 6.45
CA ALA A 4 7.69 -12.29 5.31
C ALA A 4 7.64 -13.14 4.03
N GLY A 5 7.68 -14.47 4.16
CA GLY A 5 7.60 -15.39 3.01
C GLY A 5 6.21 -15.44 2.37
N VAL A 6 5.14 -15.24 3.16
CA VAL A 6 3.76 -15.29 2.65
C VAL A 6 3.42 -14.06 1.79
N ALA A 7 3.95 -12.88 2.15
CA ALA A 7 3.74 -11.66 1.37
C ALA A 7 4.47 -11.71 0.01
N LEU A 8 5.66 -12.32 -0.04
CA LEU A 8 6.42 -12.47 -1.28
C LEU A 8 5.76 -13.48 -2.24
N ALA A 9 5.19 -14.56 -1.70
CA ALA A 9 4.49 -15.58 -2.50
C ALA A 9 3.19 -15.06 -3.12
N LEU A 10 2.45 -14.20 -2.41
CA LEU A 10 1.23 -13.57 -2.94
C LEU A 10 1.50 -12.56 -4.05
N LEU A 11 2.64 -11.84 -4.00
CA LEU A 11 3.03 -10.89 -5.05
C LEU A 11 3.38 -11.59 -6.37
N VAL A 12 4.04 -12.76 -6.31
CA VAL A 12 4.41 -13.55 -7.49
C VAL A 12 3.18 -14.23 -8.12
N ALA A 13 2.21 -14.65 -7.31
CA ALA A 13 1.00 -15.32 -7.80
C ALA A 13 0.03 -14.36 -8.54
N VAL A 14 0.05 -13.06 -8.22
CA VAL A 14 -0.81 -12.05 -8.88
C VAL A 14 -0.23 -11.60 -10.23
N LEU A 15 1.08 -11.71 -10.46
CA LEU A 15 1.69 -11.37 -11.75
C LEU A 15 1.55 -12.46 -12.83
N ALA A 16 1.14 -13.68 -12.47
CA ALA A 16 1.10 -14.81 -13.39
C ALA A 16 -0.24 -15.03 -14.10
N THR A 17 -1.26 -14.20 -13.87
CA THR A 17 -2.64 -14.41 -14.36
C THR A 17 -3.08 -13.45 -15.47
N LEU A 18 -2.17 -12.69 -16.09
CA LEU A 18 -2.48 -11.75 -17.17
C LEU A 18 -1.73 -12.16 -18.45
N ALA A 19 -2.18 -13.23 -19.10
CA ALA A 19 -1.85 -13.53 -20.48
C ALA A 19 -3.15 -13.81 -21.23
N PRO A 20 -3.59 -12.96 -22.17
CA PRO A 20 -4.69 -13.30 -23.06
C PRO A 20 -4.20 -14.30 -24.12
N ALA A 21 -5.07 -15.25 -24.48
CA ALA A 21 -4.89 -16.15 -25.60
C ALA A 21 -5.83 -15.69 -26.72
N ALA A 22 -5.27 -15.23 -27.84
CA ALA A 22 -6.04 -14.89 -29.04
C ALA A 22 -6.21 -16.14 -29.93
N TYR A 23 -7.40 -16.28 -30.53
CA TYR A 23 -7.74 -17.24 -31.58
C TYR A 23 -8.13 -16.43 -32.81
N ALA A 24 -7.39 -16.55 -33.92
CA ALA A 24 -7.75 -15.92 -35.19
C ALA A 24 -8.72 -16.81 -35.98
N ASP A 25 -9.81 -16.22 -36.48
CA ASP A 25 -10.71 -16.82 -37.47
C ASP A 25 -10.19 -16.48 -38.89
N ALA A 26 -10.38 -17.38 -39.86
CA ALA A 26 -9.82 -17.19 -41.21
C ALA A 26 -10.61 -16.12 -41.98
N ALA A 27 -9.97 -15.03 -42.38
CA ALA A 27 -10.59 -13.96 -43.16
C ALA A 27 -10.98 -14.44 -44.58
N ASP A 28 -12.24 -14.26 -44.97
CA ASP A 28 -12.73 -14.44 -46.35
C ASP A 28 -12.39 -13.20 -47.20
N PHE A 29 -11.68 -13.40 -48.31
CA PHE A 29 -11.30 -12.37 -49.29
C PHE A 29 -11.89 -12.67 -50.67
N PRO A 30 -12.10 -11.65 -51.53
CA PRO A 30 -12.55 -11.88 -52.91
C PRO A 30 -11.51 -12.66 -53.73
N ASP A 31 -11.91 -13.20 -54.88
CA ASP A 31 -11.00 -13.87 -55.82
C ASP A 31 -9.95 -12.88 -56.36
N LEU A 32 -8.79 -12.82 -55.71
CA LEU A 32 -7.69 -11.94 -56.07
C LEU A 32 -7.03 -12.43 -57.37
N THR A 33 -6.80 -11.51 -58.31
CA THR A 33 -6.21 -11.82 -59.62
C THR A 33 -5.03 -10.91 -59.95
N ALA A 34 -4.02 -11.49 -60.60
CA ALA A 34 -2.86 -10.73 -61.07
C ALA A 34 -3.29 -9.62 -62.06
N GLY A 35 -2.82 -8.39 -61.82
CA GLY A 35 -3.14 -7.21 -62.65
C GLY A 35 -4.37 -6.42 -62.21
N THR A 36 -5.15 -6.91 -61.24
CA THR A 36 -6.22 -6.13 -60.59
C THR A 36 -5.81 -5.87 -59.15
N ARG A 37 -5.60 -4.60 -58.79
CA ARG A 37 -5.09 -4.19 -57.46
C ARG A 37 -6.12 -3.45 -56.62
N VAL A 38 -7.27 -3.10 -57.17
CA VAL A 38 -8.32 -2.37 -56.46
C VAL A 38 -9.61 -3.18 -56.47
N TYR A 39 -10.07 -3.58 -55.29
CA TYR A 39 -11.29 -4.33 -55.06
C TYR A 39 -12.24 -3.49 -54.19
N ASP A 40 -13.46 -3.25 -54.68
CA ASP A 40 -14.53 -2.60 -53.93
C ASP A 40 -15.73 -3.55 -53.85
N GLU A 41 -15.88 -4.23 -52.71
CA GLU A 41 -16.99 -5.14 -52.43
C GLU A 41 -18.28 -4.39 -52.04
N THR A 42 -18.16 -3.12 -51.63
CA THR A 42 -19.33 -2.29 -51.28
C THR A 42 -20.12 -1.88 -52.54
N GLY A 43 -19.44 -1.82 -53.69
CA GLY A 43 -20.00 -1.36 -54.97
C GLY A 43 -20.44 0.11 -55.00
N ARG A 44 -20.24 0.85 -53.91
CA ARG A 44 -20.68 2.24 -53.72
C ARG A 44 -19.58 3.19 -53.24
N SER A 45 -18.47 2.64 -52.71
CA SER A 45 -17.38 3.44 -52.14
C SER A 45 -16.48 4.05 -53.21
N LEU A 46 -16.31 3.36 -54.35
CA LEU A 46 -15.51 3.84 -55.48
C LEU A 46 -16.33 3.82 -56.78
N SER A 47 -16.39 4.96 -57.46
CA SER A 47 -16.89 5.01 -58.84
C SER A 47 -15.90 4.35 -59.81
N THR A 48 -16.37 3.86 -60.96
CA THR A 48 -15.51 3.25 -61.99
C THR A 48 -14.34 4.14 -62.41
N THR A 49 -14.52 5.46 -62.41
CA THR A 49 -13.45 6.42 -62.73
C THR A 49 -12.41 6.51 -61.60
N GLN A 50 -12.84 6.46 -60.34
CA GLN A 50 -11.95 6.45 -59.17
C GLN A 50 -11.17 5.14 -59.09
N THR A 51 -11.82 3.98 -59.30
CA THR A 51 -11.15 2.67 -59.36
C THR A 51 -10.06 2.65 -60.44
N ALA A 52 -10.37 3.12 -61.65
CA ALA A 52 -9.39 3.18 -62.74
C ALA A 52 -8.26 4.21 -62.48
N ALA A 53 -8.54 5.29 -61.75
CA ALA A 53 -7.52 6.25 -61.34
C ALA A 53 -6.59 5.67 -60.27
N LEU A 54 -7.13 4.98 -59.27
CA LEU A 54 -6.37 4.36 -58.20
C LEU A 54 -5.53 3.19 -58.73
N GLN A 55 -6.07 2.36 -59.64
CA GLN A 55 -5.31 1.31 -60.32
C GLN A 55 -4.08 1.88 -61.03
N ARG A 56 -4.25 2.94 -61.82
CA ARG A 56 -3.12 3.59 -62.50
C ARG A 56 -2.08 4.18 -61.54
N ARG A 57 -2.50 4.64 -60.36
CA ARG A 57 -1.57 5.12 -59.32
C ARG A 57 -0.78 3.98 -58.72
N LEU A 58 -1.42 2.86 -58.40
CA LEU A 58 -0.76 1.65 -57.88
C LEU A 58 0.21 1.05 -58.92
N ASP A 59 -0.18 1.01 -60.20
CA ASP A 59 0.73 0.58 -61.28
C ASP A 59 1.95 1.51 -61.41
N ALA A 60 1.73 2.83 -61.23
CA ALA A 60 2.81 3.80 -61.25
C ALA A 60 3.68 3.75 -59.97
N LEU A 61 3.12 3.39 -58.82
CA LEU A 61 3.85 3.14 -57.57
C LEU A 61 4.79 1.96 -57.77
N GLU A 62 4.26 0.80 -58.19
CA GLU A 62 5.06 -0.39 -58.48
C GLU A 62 6.19 -0.09 -59.47
N ALA A 63 5.90 0.61 -60.57
CA ALA A 63 6.92 0.95 -61.57
C ALA A 63 8.03 1.89 -61.05
N ARG A 64 7.76 2.69 -60.01
CA ARG A 64 8.70 3.70 -59.48
C ARG A 64 9.43 3.23 -58.23
N THR A 65 8.78 2.45 -57.36
CA THR A 65 9.31 2.03 -56.06
C THR A 65 9.53 0.51 -55.95
N GLY A 66 8.90 -0.28 -56.81
CA GLY A 66 8.88 -1.74 -56.72
C GLY A 66 7.85 -2.29 -55.73
N ALA A 67 7.00 -1.44 -55.14
CA ALA A 67 5.99 -1.89 -54.18
C ALA A 67 4.73 -2.36 -54.91
N ASP A 68 4.35 -3.63 -54.73
CA ASP A 68 3.12 -4.17 -55.30
C ASP A 68 2.03 -4.19 -54.23
N VAL A 69 1.09 -3.24 -54.32
CA VAL A 69 0.13 -2.95 -53.26
C VAL A 69 -1.29 -3.23 -53.73
N VAL A 70 -2.02 -4.05 -52.97
CA VAL A 70 -3.46 -4.32 -53.15
C VAL A 70 -4.31 -3.43 -52.25
N VAL A 71 -5.47 -3.02 -52.73
CA VAL A 71 -6.47 -2.23 -52.00
C VAL A 71 -7.79 -3.01 -51.97
N LEU A 72 -8.34 -3.21 -50.77
CA LEU A 72 -9.66 -3.79 -50.55
C LEU A 72 -10.55 -2.84 -49.75
N VAL A 73 -11.75 -2.60 -50.26
CA VAL A 73 -12.82 -1.86 -49.57
C VAL A 73 -14.03 -2.76 -49.42
N ARG A 74 -14.54 -2.92 -48.20
CA ARG A 74 -15.71 -3.78 -47.92
C ARG A 74 -16.57 -3.24 -46.77
N ASP A 75 -17.81 -3.70 -46.68
CA ASP A 75 -18.72 -3.37 -45.58
C ASP A 75 -18.59 -4.47 -44.50
N ARG A 76 -17.89 -4.18 -43.40
CA ARG A 76 -17.61 -5.11 -42.30
C ARG A 76 -17.44 -4.34 -40.99
N GLU A 77 -18.12 -4.80 -39.94
CA GLU A 77 -17.90 -4.34 -38.57
C GLU A 77 -16.62 -5.02 -38.07
N ALA A 78 -15.62 -4.23 -37.70
CA ALA A 78 -14.33 -4.70 -37.19
C ALA A 78 -13.79 -3.74 -36.12
N ASP A 79 -13.14 -4.30 -35.10
CA ASP A 79 -12.37 -3.50 -34.14
C ASP A 79 -10.95 -3.20 -34.70
N PRO A 80 -10.26 -2.14 -34.22
CA PRO A 80 -8.93 -1.76 -34.74
C PRO A 80 -7.88 -2.89 -34.69
N GLU A 81 -7.93 -3.73 -33.66
CA GLU A 81 -7.04 -4.90 -33.54
C GLU A 81 -7.33 -5.94 -34.62
N GLU A 82 -8.61 -6.18 -34.93
CA GLU A 82 -9.03 -7.11 -35.98
C GLU A 82 -8.66 -6.59 -37.37
N THR A 83 -8.83 -5.29 -37.65
CA THR A 83 -8.44 -4.69 -38.95
C THR A 83 -6.94 -4.84 -39.23
N LEU A 84 -6.08 -4.80 -38.20
CA LEU A 84 -4.63 -5.01 -38.35
C LEU A 84 -4.30 -6.47 -38.73
N GLU A 85 -4.93 -7.44 -38.09
CA GLU A 85 -4.77 -8.85 -38.44
C GLU A 85 -5.31 -9.14 -39.85
N GLU A 86 -6.44 -8.52 -40.21
CA GLU A 86 -7.08 -8.70 -41.51
C GLU A 86 -6.31 -8.06 -42.66
N VAL A 87 -5.66 -6.91 -42.47
CA VAL A 87 -4.81 -6.31 -43.52
C VAL A 87 -3.52 -7.12 -43.76
N GLU A 88 -2.95 -7.72 -42.72
CA GLU A 88 -1.83 -8.67 -42.88
C GLU A 88 -2.28 -9.92 -43.63
N ALA A 89 -3.42 -10.50 -43.26
CA ALA A 89 -4.00 -11.65 -43.95
C ALA A 89 -4.32 -11.33 -45.43
N LEU A 90 -4.75 -10.10 -45.73
CA LEU A 90 -4.98 -9.64 -47.10
C LEU A 90 -3.69 -9.61 -47.92
N GLN A 91 -2.59 -9.12 -47.34
CA GLN A 91 -1.28 -9.14 -48.00
C GLN A 91 -0.82 -10.56 -48.30
N GLN A 92 -0.99 -11.48 -47.34
CA GLN A 92 -0.63 -12.88 -47.51
C GLN A 92 -1.49 -13.57 -48.60
N ALA A 93 -2.79 -13.27 -48.63
CA ALA A 93 -3.70 -13.76 -49.67
C ALA A 93 -3.31 -13.23 -51.05
N TRP A 94 -2.90 -11.96 -51.15
CA TRP A 94 -2.42 -11.35 -52.39
C TRP A 94 -1.17 -12.03 -52.94
N VAL A 95 -0.18 -12.27 -52.07
CA VAL A 95 1.05 -13.02 -52.40
C VAL A 95 0.70 -14.42 -52.91
N ALA A 96 -0.18 -15.13 -52.20
CA ALA A 96 -0.59 -16.49 -52.57
C ALA A 96 -1.33 -16.55 -53.92
N ALA A 97 -2.17 -15.57 -54.22
CA ALA A 97 -2.99 -15.54 -55.42
C ALA A 97 -2.21 -15.10 -56.68
N THR A 98 -1.23 -14.20 -56.53
CA THR A 98 -0.52 -13.58 -57.67
C THR A 98 0.89 -14.09 -57.88
N GLY A 99 1.51 -14.70 -56.87
CA GLY A 99 2.92 -15.09 -56.90
C GLY A 99 3.90 -13.92 -56.77
N THR A 100 3.42 -12.77 -56.29
CA THR A 100 4.23 -11.59 -55.98
C THR A 100 5.21 -11.86 -54.84
N ASP A 101 6.36 -11.19 -54.84
CA ASP A 101 7.34 -11.31 -53.76
C ASP A 101 6.78 -10.74 -52.44
N GLN A 102 6.71 -11.57 -51.40
CA GLN A 102 6.22 -11.21 -50.08
C GLN A 102 6.97 -10.02 -49.48
N ASP A 103 8.26 -9.87 -49.79
CA ASP A 103 9.09 -8.80 -49.25
C ASP A 103 8.73 -7.43 -49.85
N THR A 104 8.07 -7.40 -51.02
CA THR A 104 7.67 -6.17 -51.73
C THR A 104 6.16 -5.98 -51.84
N ALA A 105 5.38 -6.98 -51.44
CA ALA A 105 3.92 -6.94 -51.45
C ALA A 105 3.37 -6.12 -50.27
N GLY A 106 2.34 -5.31 -50.52
CA GLY A 106 1.63 -4.55 -49.51
C GLY A 106 0.11 -4.64 -49.66
N ALA A 107 -0.61 -4.26 -48.62
CA ALA A 107 -2.06 -4.22 -48.58
C ALA A 107 -2.57 -2.96 -47.89
N LEU A 108 -3.63 -2.36 -48.43
CA LEU A 108 -4.47 -1.37 -47.79
C LEU A 108 -5.88 -1.94 -47.67
N LEU A 109 -6.39 -1.95 -46.45
CA LEU A 109 -7.74 -2.42 -46.14
C LEU A 109 -8.56 -1.24 -45.62
N VAL A 110 -9.80 -1.12 -46.10
CA VAL A 110 -10.81 -0.21 -45.56
C VAL A 110 -12.09 -1.00 -45.29
N ASP A 111 -12.39 -1.16 -44.01
CA ASP A 111 -13.62 -1.77 -43.52
C ASP A 111 -14.60 -0.66 -43.15
N ARG A 112 -15.72 -0.59 -43.87
CA ARG A 112 -16.79 0.37 -43.58
C ARG A 112 -17.84 -0.27 -42.70
N GLU A 113 -18.29 0.47 -41.69
CA GLU A 113 -19.35 0.01 -40.83
C GLU A 113 -20.66 -0.12 -41.63
N PRO A 114 -21.33 -1.30 -41.63
CA PRO A 114 -22.53 -1.51 -42.41
C PRO A 114 -23.65 -0.50 -42.08
N GLY A 115 -24.00 0.33 -43.06
CA GLY A 115 -25.07 1.32 -42.93
C GLY A 115 -24.63 2.69 -42.40
N SER A 116 -23.34 2.91 -42.14
CA SER A 116 -22.74 4.24 -41.96
C SER A 116 -21.89 4.60 -43.18
N ASP A 117 -21.78 5.90 -43.46
CA ASP A 117 -20.88 6.40 -44.49
C ASP A 117 -19.62 7.09 -43.94
N ASP A 118 -19.61 7.39 -42.65
CA ASP A 118 -18.61 8.18 -41.91
C ASP A 118 -17.84 7.36 -40.85
N ASP A 119 -18.25 6.12 -40.58
CA ASP A 119 -17.56 5.19 -39.70
C ASP A 119 -16.84 4.10 -40.50
N ALA A 120 -15.51 4.10 -40.42
CA ALA A 120 -14.66 3.14 -41.09
C ALA A 120 -13.42 2.85 -40.24
N ARG A 121 -12.88 1.65 -40.41
CA ARG A 121 -11.56 1.24 -39.96
C ARG A 121 -10.67 1.05 -41.18
N ALA A 122 -9.39 1.35 -41.03
CA ALA A 122 -8.42 1.18 -42.09
C ALA A 122 -7.12 0.62 -41.54
N GLY A 123 -6.43 -0.17 -42.36
CA GLY A 123 -5.13 -0.73 -42.05
C GLY A 123 -4.22 -0.66 -43.25
N VAL A 124 -2.91 -0.56 -42.99
CA VAL A 124 -1.85 -0.69 -44.00
C VAL A 124 -0.86 -1.72 -43.51
N PHE A 125 -0.43 -2.60 -44.41
CA PHE A 125 0.63 -3.56 -44.15
C PHE A 125 1.57 -3.65 -45.34
N LEU A 126 2.88 -3.56 -45.09
CA LEU A 126 3.91 -3.64 -46.12
C LEU A 126 4.88 -4.80 -45.84
N GLY A 127 5.41 -5.39 -46.90
CA GLY A 127 6.47 -6.39 -46.83
C GLY A 127 7.77 -5.89 -46.22
N SER A 128 8.63 -6.84 -45.83
CA SER A 128 9.86 -6.62 -45.07
C SER A 128 10.82 -5.59 -45.70
N THR A 129 10.85 -5.47 -47.04
CA THR A 129 11.71 -4.49 -47.75
C THR A 129 11.42 -3.05 -47.32
N TYR A 130 10.15 -2.75 -47.04
CA TYR A 130 9.71 -1.40 -46.66
C TYR A 130 9.59 -1.24 -45.14
N ASP A 131 9.15 -2.29 -44.43
CA ASP A 131 9.04 -2.30 -42.96
C ASP A 131 10.41 -2.19 -42.26
N ASP A 132 11.44 -2.88 -42.75
CA ASP A 132 12.82 -2.71 -42.28
C ASP A 132 13.52 -1.48 -42.90
N GLY A 133 12.84 -0.81 -43.83
CA GLY A 133 13.35 0.27 -44.66
C GLY A 133 12.78 1.64 -44.28
N ASN A 134 12.32 2.37 -45.30
CA ASN A 134 11.85 3.75 -45.14
C ASN A 134 10.40 3.87 -44.63
N VAL A 135 9.65 2.77 -44.52
CA VAL A 135 8.26 2.79 -44.05
C VAL A 135 8.07 1.75 -42.92
N PRO A 136 8.73 1.95 -41.77
CA PRO A 136 8.58 1.06 -40.63
C PRO A 136 7.14 1.08 -40.11
N ARG A 137 6.73 0.04 -39.38
CA ARG A 137 5.39 -0.09 -38.78
C ARG A 137 4.78 1.21 -38.23
N ARG A 138 5.56 2.01 -37.51
CA ARG A 138 5.12 3.32 -37.01
C ARG A 138 4.67 4.27 -38.13
N GLU A 139 5.42 4.35 -39.22
CA GLU A 139 5.03 5.19 -40.35
C GLU A 139 3.78 4.64 -41.05
N GLN A 140 3.58 3.32 -41.05
CA GLN A 140 2.34 2.71 -41.55
C GLN A 140 1.14 3.10 -40.68
N GLU A 141 1.31 3.17 -39.36
CA GLU A 141 0.30 3.67 -38.41
C GLU A 141 0.03 5.17 -38.64
N ASP A 142 1.08 6.00 -38.73
CA ASP A 142 0.94 7.44 -39.00
C ASP A 142 0.26 7.70 -40.35
N LEU A 143 0.54 6.88 -41.36
CA LEU A 143 -0.14 6.93 -42.66
C LEU A 143 -1.63 6.62 -42.53
N VAL A 144 -2.02 5.63 -41.71
CA VAL A 144 -3.43 5.38 -41.40
C VAL A 144 -4.06 6.59 -40.71
N GLU A 145 -3.46 7.07 -39.63
CA GLU A 145 -4.04 8.14 -38.79
C GLU A 145 -4.11 9.50 -39.48
N GLU A 146 -3.08 9.85 -40.26
CA GLU A 146 -2.94 11.18 -40.87
C GLU A 146 -3.46 11.26 -42.31
N ALA A 147 -3.36 10.18 -43.10
CA ALA A 147 -3.72 10.19 -44.51
C ALA A 147 -5.03 9.44 -44.82
N LEU A 148 -5.28 8.28 -44.20
CA LEU A 148 -6.48 7.47 -44.46
C LEU A 148 -7.68 7.93 -43.64
N ILE A 149 -7.55 8.01 -42.32
CA ILE A 149 -8.69 8.23 -41.41
C ILE A 149 -9.38 9.58 -41.61
N PRO A 150 -8.68 10.73 -41.80
CA PRO A 150 -9.38 12.02 -41.87
C PRO A 150 -10.34 12.12 -43.06
N PRO A 151 -9.98 11.74 -44.30
CA PRO A 151 -10.95 11.69 -45.41
C PRO A 151 -12.03 10.63 -45.24
N LEU A 152 -11.73 9.50 -44.59
CA LEU A 152 -12.72 8.44 -44.33
C LEU A 152 -13.84 8.92 -43.40
N ARG A 153 -13.53 9.76 -42.40
CA ARG A 153 -14.53 10.41 -41.53
C ARG A 153 -15.48 11.34 -42.29
N ASP A 154 -15.01 11.90 -43.41
CA ASP A 154 -15.84 12.72 -44.30
C ASP A 154 -16.61 11.87 -45.33
N GLY A 155 -16.49 10.54 -45.25
CA GLY A 155 -17.07 9.57 -46.20
C GLY A 155 -16.36 9.51 -47.56
N ASP A 156 -15.20 10.14 -47.71
CA ASP A 156 -14.45 10.20 -48.97
C ASP A 156 -13.33 9.15 -49.02
N VAL A 157 -13.74 7.90 -49.29
CA VAL A 157 -12.85 6.73 -49.39
C VAL A 157 -11.81 6.91 -50.50
N ALA A 158 -12.23 7.44 -51.65
CA ALA A 158 -11.34 7.64 -52.79
C ALA A 158 -10.22 8.63 -52.47
N ARG A 159 -10.54 9.72 -51.75
CA ARG A 159 -9.54 10.70 -51.30
C ARG A 159 -8.60 10.13 -50.26
N GLY A 160 -9.11 9.36 -49.28
CA GLY A 160 -8.30 8.68 -48.27
C GLY A 160 -7.28 7.75 -48.90
N LEU A 161 -7.73 6.82 -49.74
CA LEU A 161 -6.86 5.87 -50.44
C LEU A 161 -5.85 6.57 -51.37
N THR A 162 -6.27 7.64 -52.04
CA THR A 162 -5.36 8.42 -52.89
C THR A 162 -4.26 9.10 -52.06
N ALA A 163 -4.63 9.73 -50.94
CA ALA A 163 -3.68 10.39 -50.04
C ALA A 163 -2.70 9.37 -49.42
N ALA A 164 -3.20 8.20 -49.04
CA ALA A 164 -2.42 7.09 -48.52
C ALA A 164 -1.38 6.58 -49.53
N VAL A 165 -1.79 6.34 -50.78
CA VAL A 165 -0.87 5.89 -51.84
C VAL A 165 0.17 6.96 -52.19
N ASP A 166 -0.22 8.24 -52.22
CA ASP A 166 0.71 9.33 -52.50
C ASP A 166 1.73 9.53 -51.35
N ARG A 167 1.28 9.41 -50.10
CA ARG A 167 2.12 9.44 -48.89
C ARG A 167 3.07 8.24 -48.88
N LEU A 168 2.56 7.04 -49.14
CA LEU A 168 3.36 5.82 -49.26
C LEU A 168 4.45 5.93 -50.33
N GLU A 169 4.12 6.45 -51.52
CA GLU A 169 5.11 6.67 -52.58
C GLU A 169 6.24 7.59 -52.11
N ASN A 170 5.87 8.69 -51.45
CA ASN A 170 6.81 9.66 -50.91
C ASN A 170 7.70 9.03 -49.82
N ASP A 171 7.11 8.31 -48.87
CA ASP A 171 7.83 7.77 -47.72
C ASP A 171 8.78 6.63 -48.15
N ILE A 172 8.38 5.77 -49.10
CA ILE A 172 9.28 4.76 -49.67
C ILE A 172 10.50 5.43 -50.33
N ARG A 173 10.31 6.54 -51.06
CA ARG A 173 11.39 7.17 -51.82
C ARG A 173 12.29 8.07 -50.97
N ASP A 174 11.68 8.93 -50.17
CA ASP A 174 12.33 10.07 -49.53
C ASP A 174 12.43 9.90 -48.00
N GLY A 175 11.76 8.88 -47.42
CA GLY A 175 11.66 8.64 -45.99
C GLY A 175 10.55 9.46 -45.31
N PRO A 176 10.20 9.12 -44.07
CA PRO A 176 9.12 9.76 -43.34
C PRO A 176 9.50 11.19 -42.94
N PRO A 177 8.53 12.11 -42.80
CA PRO A 177 8.80 13.47 -42.33
C PRO A 177 9.41 13.45 -40.92
N ALA A 178 10.46 14.23 -40.70
CA ALA A 178 11.18 14.23 -39.42
C ALA A 178 10.29 14.66 -38.25
N GLU A 179 9.94 13.72 -37.38
CA GLU A 179 9.12 13.97 -36.19
C GLU A 179 9.86 14.77 -35.10
N THR A 180 9.14 15.67 -34.42
CA THR A 180 9.60 16.39 -33.22
C THR A 180 9.94 15.42 -32.10
N GLY A 181 11.24 15.27 -31.79
CA GLY A 181 11.85 14.17 -31.03
C GLY A 181 11.47 13.93 -29.56
N LEU A 182 10.29 14.36 -29.08
CA LEU A 182 9.78 13.99 -27.76
C LEU A 182 8.83 12.79 -27.79
N ARG A 183 8.11 12.53 -28.90
CA ARG A 183 7.19 11.38 -29.01
C ARG A 183 7.93 10.05 -29.18
N GLY A 184 8.99 10.00 -29.99
CA GLY A 184 9.78 8.76 -30.21
C GLY A 184 10.56 8.22 -28.99
N LEU A 185 10.69 8.98 -27.91
CA LEU A 185 11.27 8.50 -26.64
C LEU A 185 10.28 7.69 -25.79
N VAL A 186 8.99 7.80 -26.10
CA VAL A 186 7.89 7.20 -25.34
C VAL A 186 7.52 5.83 -25.90
N ASP A 187 7.47 5.70 -27.23
CA ASP A 187 7.11 4.44 -27.91
C ASP A 187 8.22 3.38 -27.92
N ARG A 188 9.45 3.74 -27.56
CA ARG A 188 10.53 2.75 -27.40
C ARG A 188 10.46 2.07 -26.03
N SER A 189 9.59 1.04 -25.99
CA SER A 189 9.75 -0.25 -25.31
C SER A 189 8.96 -0.50 -24.01
N PRO A 190 8.24 -1.64 -23.90
CA PRO A 190 7.74 -2.16 -22.63
C PRO A 190 8.88 -2.39 -21.61
N ALA A 191 10.13 -2.47 -22.06
CA ALA A 191 11.31 -2.54 -21.20
C ALA A 191 11.48 -1.29 -20.30
N LEU A 192 11.05 -0.11 -20.74
CA LEU A 192 11.08 1.10 -19.90
C LEU A 192 9.98 1.07 -18.83
N GLN A 193 8.80 0.56 -19.17
CA GLN A 193 7.67 0.36 -18.24
C GLN A 193 8.02 -0.67 -17.15
N TRP A 194 8.56 -1.83 -17.54
CA TRP A 194 9.07 -2.83 -16.59
C TRP A 194 10.30 -2.34 -15.83
N GLY A 195 11.15 -1.51 -16.44
CA GLY A 195 12.30 -0.88 -15.82
C GLY A 195 11.91 0.04 -14.66
N TYR A 196 10.85 0.84 -14.82
CA TYR A 196 10.33 1.68 -13.75
C TYR A 196 9.78 0.84 -12.58
N ALA A 197 8.95 -0.17 -12.88
CA ALA A 197 8.41 -1.07 -11.86
C ALA A 197 9.55 -1.81 -11.10
N ALA A 198 10.58 -2.25 -11.81
CA ALA A 198 11.75 -2.90 -11.23
C ALA A 198 12.56 -1.95 -10.32
N LEU A 199 12.75 -0.69 -10.72
CA LEU A 199 13.42 0.33 -9.90
C LEU A 199 12.63 0.65 -8.62
N VAL A 200 11.32 0.78 -8.72
CA VAL A 200 10.43 0.99 -7.57
C VAL A 200 10.49 -0.21 -6.62
N ALA A 201 10.40 -1.43 -7.16
CA ALA A 201 10.51 -2.66 -6.38
C ALA A 201 11.89 -2.81 -5.69
N LEU A 202 12.98 -2.46 -6.40
CA LEU A 202 14.34 -2.48 -5.86
C LEU A 202 14.52 -1.44 -4.74
N GLY A 203 14.00 -0.22 -4.94
CA GLY A 203 13.99 0.83 -3.93
C GLY A 203 13.21 0.43 -2.67
N PHE A 204 12.05 -0.19 -2.85
CA PHE A 204 11.25 -0.73 -1.74
C PHE A 204 11.99 -1.86 -1.01
N LEU A 205 12.60 -2.80 -1.75
CA LEU A 205 13.38 -3.89 -1.19
C LEU A 205 14.58 -3.37 -0.39
N ALA A 206 15.31 -2.37 -0.91
CA ALA A 206 16.42 -1.74 -0.21
C ALA A 206 15.97 -1.05 1.08
N ALA A 207 14.86 -0.30 1.05
CA ALA A 207 14.27 0.31 2.24
C ALA A 207 13.84 -0.74 3.28
N LEU A 208 13.21 -1.83 2.84
CA LEU A 208 12.82 -2.96 3.71
C LEU A 208 14.05 -3.65 4.32
N LEU A 209 15.12 -3.85 3.56
CA LEU A 209 16.36 -4.45 4.06
C LEU A 209 17.06 -3.54 5.07
N LEU A 210 17.11 -2.24 4.83
CA LEU A 210 17.63 -1.25 5.79
C LEU A 210 16.78 -1.23 7.07
N PHE A 211 15.46 -1.30 6.95
CA PHE A 211 14.56 -1.44 8.10
C PHE A 211 14.84 -2.71 8.90
N LEU A 212 14.89 -3.86 8.23
CA LEU A 212 15.19 -5.15 8.86
C LEU A 212 16.58 -5.16 9.51
N ARG A 213 17.56 -4.46 8.94
CA ARG A 213 18.91 -4.29 9.51
C ARG A 213 18.89 -3.37 10.74
N SER A 214 18.16 -2.26 10.70
CA SER A 214 18.03 -1.33 11.84
C SER A 214 17.42 -1.99 13.09
N HIS A 215 16.59 -3.03 12.87
CA HIS A 215 15.97 -3.82 13.93
C HIS A 215 16.81 -4.99 14.44
N ARG A 216 18.00 -5.25 13.88
CA ARG A 216 18.90 -6.25 14.45
C ARG A 216 19.45 -5.72 15.77
N PRO A 217 19.12 -6.35 16.92
CA PRO A 217 19.66 -5.92 18.20
C PRO A 217 21.18 -6.11 18.15
N THR A 218 21.93 -5.01 18.27
CA THR A 218 23.40 -5.01 18.32
C THR A 218 23.93 -5.59 19.63
N SER A 219 23.08 -5.70 20.66
CA SER A 219 23.45 -6.23 21.97
C SER A 219 22.96 -7.66 22.18
N ARG A 220 23.81 -8.49 22.79
CA ARG A 220 23.47 -9.84 23.26
C ARG A 220 22.31 -9.71 24.25
N ARG A 221 21.20 -10.43 24.04
CA ARG A 221 20.06 -10.38 24.96
C ARG A 221 20.53 -10.77 26.37
N PRO A 222 20.29 -9.93 27.39
CA PRO A 222 20.66 -10.28 28.75
C PRO A 222 19.92 -11.54 29.21
N PRO A 223 20.53 -12.35 30.10
CA PRO A 223 19.86 -13.51 30.67
C PRO A 223 18.62 -13.07 31.44
N ARG A 224 17.66 -13.98 31.58
CA ARG A 224 16.42 -13.71 32.33
C ARG A 224 16.80 -13.42 33.79
N THR A 225 16.21 -12.38 34.35
CA THR A 225 16.44 -11.97 35.73
C THR A 225 15.10 -11.67 36.40
N THR A 226 15.01 -11.93 37.69
CA THR A 226 13.90 -11.50 38.55
C THR A 226 14.29 -10.29 39.40
N HIS A 227 15.53 -9.80 39.29
CA HIS A 227 15.95 -8.53 39.87
C HIS A 227 15.59 -7.38 38.95
N ARG A 228 15.04 -6.34 39.55
CA ARG A 228 14.70 -5.10 38.86
C ARG A 228 15.98 -4.49 38.27
N PRO A 229 15.99 -4.05 37.01
CA PRO A 229 17.20 -3.50 36.37
C PRO A 229 17.72 -2.21 37.02
N ASP A 230 16.81 -1.39 37.54
CA ASP A 230 17.07 -0.08 38.14
C ASP A 230 15.90 0.30 39.07
N GLU A 231 16.19 0.94 40.20
CA GLU A 231 15.19 1.42 41.16
C GLU A 231 14.68 2.82 40.81
N ASP A 232 15.49 3.63 40.10
CA ASP A 232 15.19 5.03 39.81
C ASP A 232 14.17 5.22 38.67
N THR A 233 13.84 4.15 37.95
CA THR A 233 12.90 4.18 36.82
C THR A 233 11.45 4.03 37.30
N PRO A 234 10.57 5.03 37.09
CA PRO A 234 9.17 4.94 37.49
C PRO A 234 8.44 3.78 36.80
N HIS A 235 7.57 3.08 37.52
CA HIS A 235 6.83 1.91 37.01
C HIS A 235 6.02 2.22 35.74
N ALA A 236 5.47 3.43 35.61
CA ALA A 236 4.79 3.85 34.39
C ALA A 236 5.71 3.87 33.16
N LEU A 237 6.96 4.29 33.33
CA LEU A 237 7.91 4.40 32.24
C LEU A 237 8.36 3.01 31.77
N VAL A 238 8.46 2.04 32.69
CA VAL A 238 8.73 0.62 32.38
C VAL A 238 7.74 0.04 31.36
N ALA A 239 6.45 0.36 31.49
CA ALA A 239 5.43 -0.10 30.55
C ALA A 239 5.68 0.42 29.12
N THR A 240 6.20 1.65 28.99
CA THR A 240 6.53 2.26 27.69
C THR A 240 7.81 1.71 27.07
N LEU A 241 8.79 1.29 27.89
CA LEU A 241 10.03 0.69 27.40
C LEU A 241 9.83 -0.72 26.83
N VAL A 242 8.90 -1.49 27.40
CA VAL A 242 8.75 -2.92 27.06
C VAL A 242 7.67 -3.18 26.00
N GLY A 243 6.70 -2.27 25.83
CA GLY A 243 5.57 -2.43 24.92
C GLY A 243 5.62 -1.55 23.66
N PRO A 244 4.90 -1.91 22.57
CA PRO A 244 4.63 -1.00 21.46
C PRO A 244 3.96 0.30 21.95
N SER A 245 4.51 1.42 21.51
CA SER A 245 4.38 2.77 22.06
C SER A 245 2.95 3.33 22.20
N ALA A 246 1.98 2.85 21.42
CA ALA A 246 0.60 3.37 21.46
C ALA A 246 -0.36 2.54 22.34
N LEU A 247 -0.13 1.22 22.47
CA LEU A 247 -1.08 0.30 23.11
C LEU A 247 -0.81 0.08 24.62
N PHE A 248 0.33 0.52 25.13
CA PHE A 248 0.78 0.23 26.51
C PHE A 248 0.53 1.37 27.50
N LEU A 249 0.12 2.55 27.05
CA LEU A 249 -0.26 3.66 27.93
C LEU A 249 -1.51 3.32 28.79
N THR A 250 -2.28 2.31 28.40
CA THR A 250 -3.44 1.81 29.18
C THR A 250 -3.04 1.17 30.51
N HIS A 251 -1.77 0.87 30.72
CA HIS A 251 -1.28 0.19 31.94
C HIS A 251 -0.39 1.09 32.80
N THR A 252 -0.06 2.29 32.33
CA THR A 252 0.86 3.19 33.03
C THR A 252 0.17 3.85 34.22
N VAL A 253 -1.06 4.34 34.06
CA VAL A 253 -1.81 4.99 35.16
C VAL A 253 -2.14 4.01 36.29
N PRO A 254 -2.67 2.79 36.03
CA PRO A 254 -2.90 1.82 37.10
C PRO A 254 -1.62 1.38 37.82
N ALA A 255 -0.48 1.32 37.12
CA ALA A 255 0.81 1.03 37.75
C ALA A 255 1.29 2.18 38.64
N THR A 256 1.16 3.43 38.17
CA THR A 256 1.44 4.63 38.99
C THR A 256 0.55 4.67 40.22
N LEU A 257 -0.73 4.33 40.12
CA LEU A 257 -1.64 4.29 41.27
C LEU A 257 -1.18 3.31 42.35
N LEU A 258 -0.72 2.12 41.97
CA LEU A 258 -0.17 1.15 42.92
C LEU A 258 1.12 1.66 43.56
N ALA A 259 2.00 2.32 42.79
CA ALA A 259 3.23 2.92 43.32
C ALA A 259 2.95 4.07 44.30
N LEU A 260 1.96 4.92 44.00
CA LEU A 260 1.51 5.97 44.91
C LEU A 260 0.89 5.39 46.18
N ALA A 261 0.17 4.27 46.06
CA ALA A 261 -0.42 3.60 47.20
C ALA A 261 0.62 2.96 48.11
N ASP A 262 1.69 2.42 47.51
CA ASP A 262 2.82 1.87 48.25
C ASP A 262 3.56 2.94 49.06
N ARG A 263 3.76 4.13 48.47
CA ARG A 263 4.30 5.31 49.15
C ARG A 263 3.34 5.98 50.13
N ARG A 264 2.12 5.45 50.30
CA ARG A 264 1.04 6.03 51.13
C ARG A 264 0.58 7.44 50.71
N ALA A 265 0.87 7.85 49.48
CA ALA A 265 0.33 9.09 48.92
C ALA A 265 -1.19 8.97 48.69
N VAL A 266 -1.63 7.79 48.25
CA VAL A 266 -3.04 7.47 48.06
C VAL A 266 -3.43 6.21 48.83
N ALA A 267 -4.68 6.17 49.29
CA ALA A 267 -5.31 5.01 49.90
C ALA A 267 -6.30 4.43 48.89
N LEU A 268 -6.07 3.20 48.43
CA LEU A 268 -7.04 2.49 47.61
C LEU A 268 -8.07 1.87 48.55
N GLU A 269 -9.36 2.15 48.42
CA GLU A 269 -10.41 1.69 49.35
C GLU A 269 -11.56 1.01 48.59
N GLN A 270 -12.30 0.13 49.27
CA GLN A 270 -13.57 -0.38 48.74
C GLN A 270 -14.68 0.63 49.02
N GLY A 271 -15.32 1.13 47.96
CA GLY A 271 -16.44 2.03 48.10
C GLY A 271 -17.64 1.41 48.81
N GLN A 272 -18.41 2.21 49.54
CA GLN A 272 -19.72 1.82 50.09
C GLN A 272 -20.79 2.50 49.25
N GLY A 273 -21.62 1.72 48.55
CA GLY A 273 -22.76 2.19 47.77
C GLY A 273 -24.08 1.93 48.49
N PRO A 274 -25.20 2.54 48.03
CA PRO A 274 -26.52 2.40 48.66
C PRO A 274 -27.08 0.97 48.67
N SER A 275 -26.53 0.06 47.85
CA SER A 275 -26.92 -1.36 47.75
C SER A 275 -25.81 -2.35 48.14
N GLY A 276 -24.77 -1.90 48.85
CA GLY A 276 -23.61 -2.72 49.26
C GLY A 276 -22.28 -2.17 48.73
N PRO A 277 -21.19 -2.95 48.78
CA PRO A 277 -19.87 -2.49 48.34
C PRO A 277 -19.92 -1.98 46.89
N SER A 278 -19.66 -0.68 46.72
CA SER A 278 -19.41 -0.07 45.42
C SER A 278 -17.94 -0.30 45.04
N GLY A 279 -17.61 -0.24 43.76
CA GLY A 279 -16.27 -0.55 43.24
C GLY A 279 -15.12 0.24 43.90
N LEU A 280 -13.89 0.01 43.44
CA LEU A 280 -12.70 0.68 43.97
C LEU A 280 -12.87 2.21 44.02
N GLN A 281 -12.44 2.82 45.13
CA GLN A 281 -12.30 4.26 45.31
C GLN A 281 -10.84 4.57 45.71
N VAL A 282 -10.39 5.78 45.44
CA VAL A 282 -9.04 6.24 45.81
C VAL A 282 -9.18 7.47 46.69
N ARG A 283 -8.68 7.40 47.91
CA ARG A 283 -8.56 8.54 48.81
C ARG A 283 -7.16 9.16 48.67
N LEU A 284 -7.12 10.47 48.51
CA LEU A 284 -5.88 11.25 48.53
C LEU A 284 -5.47 11.42 50.00
N VAL A 285 -4.25 11.02 50.35
CA VAL A 285 -3.77 11.00 51.75
C VAL A 285 -2.71 12.07 51.96
N ASP A 286 -1.63 11.99 51.18
CA ASP A 286 -0.47 12.86 51.37
C ASP A 286 0.14 13.23 50.01
N GLU A 287 0.14 14.53 49.70
CA GLU A 287 0.71 15.08 48.47
C GLU A 287 2.25 15.04 48.49
N ASP A 288 2.87 15.17 49.67
CA ASP A 288 4.32 15.19 49.80
C ASP A 288 4.93 13.80 49.52
N ALA A 289 4.16 12.73 49.77
CA ALA A 289 4.54 11.35 49.50
C ALA A 289 4.46 10.95 48.00
N VAL A 290 3.93 11.81 47.12
CA VAL A 290 3.83 11.54 45.66
C VAL A 290 5.21 11.36 45.02
N GLY A 291 6.22 12.03 45.57
CA GLY A 291 7.59 12.02 45.07
C GLY A 291 7.86 13.06 43.97
N PRO A 292 9.11 13.15 43.50
CA PRO A 292 9.55 14.20 42.57
C PRO A 292 9.18 13.92 41.11
N ALA A 293 8.84 12.68 40.76
CA ALA A 293 8.64 12.29 39.35
C ALA A 293 7.46 13.05 38.73
N GLN A 294 7.70 13.68 37.57
CA GLN A 294 6.67 14.49 36.89
C GLN A 294 5.45 13.65 36.47
N ILE A 295 5.69 12.37 36.15
CA ILE A 295 4.65 11.39 35.81
C ILE A 295 3.71 11.15 37.00
N ASP A 296 4.27 10.97 38.20
CA ASP A 296 3.51 10.72 39.44
C ASP A 296 2.67 11.95 39.80
N ARG A 297 3.27 13.15 39.72
CA ARG A 297 2.55 14.43 39.91
C ARG A 297 1.46 14.69 38.89
N ALA A 298 1.63 14.21 37.65
CA ALA A 298 0.60 14.34 36.62
C ALA A 298 -0.63 13.50 36.96
N VAL A 299 -0.45 12.25 37.40
CA VAL A 299 -1.56 11.40 37.88
C VAL A 299 -2.21 12.00 39.12
N TRP A 300 -1.41 12.47 40.08
CA TRP A 300 -1.93 13.13 41.29
C TRP A 300 -2.84 14.32 40.97
N ARG A 301 -2.40 15.23 40.09
CA ARG A 301 -3.20 16.40 39.67
C ARG A 301 -4.51 15.99 38.99
N GLU A 302 -4.50 14.93 38.20
CA GLU A 302 -5.72 14.41 37.59
C GLU A 302 -6.68 13.80 38.62
N LEU A 303 -6.16 13.06 39.60
CA LEU A 303 -6.97 12.53 40.69
C LEU A 303 -7.58 13.66 41.52
N ARG A 304 -6.80 14.67 41.89
CA ARG A 304 -7.26 15.85 42.63
C ARG A 304 -8.30 16.67 41.88
N GLY A 305 -8.19 16.77 40.56
CA GLY A 305 -9.19 17.44 39.72
C GLY A 305 -10.51 16.68 39.62
N CYS A 306 -10.51 15.37 39.91
CA CYS A 306 -11.69 14.51 39.87
C CYS A 306 -12.15 14.04 41.27
N SER A 307 -11.55 14.56 42.36
CA SER A 307 -11.93 14.18 43.71
C SER A 307 -13.16 14.95 44.20
N HIS A 308 -13.99 14.27 44.98
CA HIS A 308 -15.06 14.89 45.75
C HIS A 308 -14.65 14.92 47.22
N GLY A 309 -14.21 16.09 47.70
CA GLY A 309 -13.37 16.18 48.90
C GLY A 309 -12.02 15.54 48.58
N ASP A 310 -11.68 14.46 49.29
CA ASP A 310 -10.42 13.72 49.11
C ASP A 310 -10.61 12.36 48.44
N VAL A 311 -11.83 12.01 47.99
CA VAL A 311 -12.15 10.69 47.46
C VAL A 311 -12.51 10.75 45.98
N VAL A 312 -11.82 9.93 45.17
CA VAL A 312 -12.09 9.70 43.76
C VAL A 312 -12.85 8.39 43.60
N ARG A 313 -14.06 8.45 43.02
CA ARG A 313 -14.95 7.28 42.91
C ARG A 313 -14.71 6.48 41.63
N GLY A 314 -15.17 5.23 41.61
CA GLY A 314 -14.91 4.26 40.53
C GLY A 314 -15.28 4.72 39.10
N ALA A 315 -16.30 5.58 38.93
CA ALA A 315 -16.63 6.13 37.61
C ALA A 315 -15.55 7.10 37.11
N ASP A 316 -15.04 7.96 37.99
CA ASP A 316 -14.00 8.95 37.68
C ASP A 316 -12.62 8.30 37.58
N LEU A 317 -12.35 7.24 38.36
CA LEU A 317 -11.12 6.43 38.21
C LEU A 317 -10.99 5.82 36.83
N ARG A 318 -12.10 5.34 36.24
CA ARG A 318 -12.09 4.85 34.86
C ARG A 318 -11.77 5.96 33.86
N ARG A 319 -12.23 7.19 34.11
CA ARG A 319 -11.87 8.35 33.26
C ARG A 319 -10.40 8.72 33.40
N VAL A 320 -9.83 8.67 34.60
CA VAL A 320 -8.41 8.97 34.87
C VAL A 320 -7.49 7.88 34.30
N SER A 321 -7.96 6.63 34.19
CA SER A 321 -7.15 5.54 33.62
C SER A 321 -6.81 5.70 32.13
N ALA A 322 -7.53 6.57 31.42
CA ALA A 322 -7.22 6.92 30.04
C ALA A 322 -6.16 8.04 30.00
N PRO A 323 -4.96 7.79 29.43
CA PRO A 323 -3.84 8.74 29.46
C PRO A 323 -4.16 10.03 28.68
N ARG A 324 -4.24 11.16 29.39
CA ARG A 324 -4.46 12.49 28.81
C ARG A 324 -3.20 13.07 28.15
N PRO A 325 -3.32 14.12 27.32
CA PRO A 325 -2.16 14.75 26.65
C PRO A 325 -1.06 15.18 27.61
N ALA A 326 -1.40 15.77 28.77
CA ALA A 326 -0.44 16.23 29.76
C ALA A 326 0.38 15.07 30.35
N TYR A 327 -0.26 13.94 30.67
CA TYR A 327 0.40 12.75 31.15
C TYR A 327 1.32 12.12 30.09
N LYS A 328 0.86 12.06 28.83
CA LYS A 328 1.68 11.60 27.70
C LYS A 328 2.92 12.47 27.52
N GLU A 329 2.80 13.78 27.70
CA GLU A 329 3.95 14.69 27.59
C GLU A 329 4.92 14.52 28.76
N ALA A 330 4.45 14.33 29.99
CA ALA A 330 5.32 14.04 31.13
C ALA A 330 6.14 12.74 30.94
N ILE A 331 5.54 11.70 30.33
CA ILE A 331 6.27 10.49 29.95
C ILE A 331 7.34 10.79 28.89
N ARG A 332 7.00 11.57 27.85
CA ARG A 332 7.96 11.91 26.80
C ARG A 332 9.11 12.71 27.35
N GLU A 333 8.83 13.68 28.21
CA GLU A 333 9.85 14.51 28.83
C GLU A 333 10.81 13.70 29.71
N ASP A 334 10.30 12.74 30.49
CA ASP A 334 11.15 11.85 31.29
C ASP A 334 11.98 10.90 30.39
N LEU A 335 11.42 10.44 29.27
CA LEU A 335 12.18 9.67 28.30
C LEU A 335 13.25 10.52 27.60
N ARG A 336 12.99 11.81 27.33
CA ARG A 336 13.96 12.76 26.75
C ARG A 336 15.08 13.06 27.73
N SER A 337 14.76 13.35 28.99
CA SER A 337 15.75 13.70 30.03
C SER A 337 16.73 12.55 30.28
N ARG A 338 16.26 11.30 30.16
CA ARG A 338 17.08 10.08 30.24
C ARG A 338 17.83 9.74 28.95
N GLY A 339 17.64 10.52 27.88
CA GLY A 339 18.20 10.25 26.56
C GLY A 339 17.64 8.99 25.89
N TRP A 340 16.49 8.48 26.35
CA TRP A 340 15.83 7.27 25.86
C TRP A 340 14.84 7.53 24.72
N TYR A 341 14.48 8.79 24.47
CA TYR A 341 13.59 9.23 23.40
C TYR A 341 14.36 9.85 22.23
N ASP A 342 14.01 9.48 20.99
CA ASP A 342 14.54 10.14 19.78
C ASP A 342 13.42 10.82 19.00
N ASP A 343 13.39 12.15 19.11
CA ASP A 343 12.42 13.04 18.48
C ASP A 343 12.76 13.37 17.01
N GLY A 344 14.00 13.09 16.59
CA GLY A 344 14.55 13.47 15.28
C GLY A 344 14.24 12.42 14.21
N TYR A 345 14.31 11.14 14.57
CA TYR A 345 14.23 10.06 13.58
C TYR A 345 12.85 9.94 12.92
N ARG A 346 11.76 9.99 13.70
CA ARG A 346 10.40 9.85 13.15
C ARG A 346 9.99 11.04 12.27
N ARG A 347 10.37 12.26 12.66
CA ARG A 347 10.13 13.49 11.87
C ARG A 347 10.99 13.53 10.61
N GLY A 348 12.24 13.08 10.69
CA GLY A 348 13.12 12.92 9.54
C GLY A 348 12.55 11.91 8.54
N LEU A 349 12.14 10.74 9.01
CA LEU A 349 11.60 9.69 8.15
C LEU A 349 10.25 10.06 7.52
N LEU A 350 9.36 10.77 8.25
CA LEU A 350 8.13 11.32 7.67
C LEU A 350 8.42 12.41 6.64
N ARG A 351 9.40 13.29 6.89
CA ARG A 351 9.80 14.33 5.93
C ARG A 351 10.39 13.73 4.66
N TRP A 352 11.36 12.82 4.78
CA TRP A 352 11.94 12.11 3.64
C TRP A 352 10.93 11.22 2.95
N GLY A 353 10.01 10.65 3.71
CA GLY A 353 8.92 9.84 3.19
C GLY A 353 7.89 10.62 2.39
N LEU A 354 7.53 11.82 2.85
CA LEU A 354 6.69 12.74 2.10
C LEU A 354 7.43 13.24 0.85
N VAL A 355 8.70 13.62 0.94
CA VAL A 355 9.51 14.05 -0.21
C VAL A 355 9.64 12.92 -1.24
N GLY A 356 9.94 11.69 -0.82
CA GLY A 356 9.99 10.53 -1.71
C GLY A 356 8.63 10.15 -2.30
N GLY A 357 7.56 10.28 -1.52
CA GLY A 357 6.18 10.07 -1.97
C GLY A 357 5.74 11.09 -3.03
N TRP A 358 6.05 12.37 -2.82
CA TRP A 358 5.81 13.42 -3.80
C TRP A 358 6.66 13.24 -5.05
N GLY A 359 7.93 12.84 -4.90
CA GLY A 359 8.78 12.52 -6.05
C GLY A 359 8.23 11.36 -6.89
N ALA A 360 7.77 10.29 -6.26
CA ALA A 360 7.12 9.16 -6.94
C ALA A 360 5.78 9.56 -7.58
N ALA A 361 4.98 10.41 -6.94
CA ALA A 361 3.73 10.91 -7.49
C ALA A 361 3.95 11.81 -8.71
N LEU A 362 4.96 12.69 -8.68
CA LEU A 362 5.32 13.53 -9.81
C LEU A 362 5.88 12.72 -10.98
N LEU A 363 6.67 11.67 -10.71
CA LEU A 363 7.12 10.72 -11.73
C LEU A 363 5.96 9.93 -12.33
N GLY A 364 5.02 9.45 -11.50
CA GLY A 364 3.82 8.77 -11.96
C GLY A 364 2.90 9.68 -12.78
N LEU A 365 2.76 10.95 -12.40
CA LEU A 365 1.99 11.95 -13.16
C LEU A 365 2.67 12.28 -14.50
N GLY A 366 4.00 12.43 -14.50
CA GLY A 366 4.76 12.62 -15.74
C GLY A 366 4.66 11.43 -16.69
N PHE A 367 4.57 10.21 -16.16
CA PHE A 367 4.34 9.01 -16.95
C PHE A 367 2.92 8.94 -17.51
N ALA A 368 1.92 9.32 -16.71
CA ALA A 368 0.51 9.33 -17.13
C ALA A 368 0.19 10.37 -18.21
N ILE A 369 0.92 11.48 -18.27
CA ILE A 369 0.77 12.50 -19.34
C ILE A 369 1.34 11.99 -20.67
N VAL A 370 2.21 10.98 -20.60
CA VAL A 370 3.01 10.52 -21.73
C VAL A 370 2.39 9.28 -22.39
N THR A 371 1.55 8.52 -21.69
CA THR A 371 0.91 7.30 -22.20
C THR A 371 -0.60 7.47 -22.26
N ASP A 372 -1.21 7.30 -23.43
CA ASP A 372 -2.69 7.32 -23.60
C ASP A 372 -3.38 6.06 -23.05
N ASP A 373 -2.59 5.07 -22.62
CA ASP A 373 -3.08 3.80 -22.10
C ASP A 373 -3.48 3.91 -20.60
N GLY A 374 -4.80 3.91 -20.34
CA GLY A 374 -5.38 4.10 -19.02
C GLY A 374 -4.97 3.05 -17.97
N TRP A 375 -4.58 1.84 -18.40
CA TRP A 375 -4.08 0.80 -17.49
C TRP A 375 -2.73 1.19 -16.87
N VAL A 376 -1.85 1.82 -17.66
CA VAL A 376 -0.52 2.23 -17.25
C VAL A 376 -0.57 3.31 -16.17
N VAL A 377 -1.50 4.25 -16.30
CA VAL A 377 -1.80 5.27 -15.27
C VAL A 377 -2.22 4.63 -13.96
N GLY A 378 -3.05 3.59 -14.02
CA GLY A 378 -3.52 2.82 -12.85
C GLY A 378 -2.38 2.13 -12.11
N VAL A 379 -1.47 1.48 -12.83
CA VAL A 379 -0.31 0.79 -12.22
C VAL A 379 0.65 1.79 -11.58
N ALA A 380 0.93 2.92 -12.22
CA ALA A 380 1.81 3.96 -11.68
C ALA A 380 1.24 4.59 -10.40
N ALA A 381 -0.07 4.87 -10.37
CA ALA A 381 -0.76 5.40 -9.20
C ALA A 381 -0.76 4.40 -8.03
N LEU A 382 -1.07 3.13 -8.30
CA LEU A 382 -1.08 2.08 -7.28
C LEU A 382 0.32 1.85 -6.68
N SER A 383 1.35 1.83 -7.51
CA SER A 383 2.75 1.66 -7.09
C SER A 383 3.20 2.79 -6.16
N THR A 384 2.86 4.03 -6.51
CA THR A 384 3.13 5.21 -5.70
C THR A 384 2.40 5.14 -4.36
N PHE A 385 1.12 4.75 -4.39
CA PHE A 385 0.31 4.61 -3.19
C PHE A 385 0.90 3.56 -2.24
N VAL A 386 1.29 2.39 -2.76
CA VAL A 386 1.92 1.32 -1.96
C VAL A 386 3.24 1.78 -1.35
N LEU A 387 4.05 2.53 -2.10
CA LEU A 387 5.33 3.06 -1.60
C LEU A 387 5.12 4.08 -0.46
N VAL A 388 4.18 5.02 -0.63
CA VAL A 388 3.80 5.98 0.42
C VAL A 388 3.26 5.26 1.65
N LEU A 389 2.35 4.30 1.46
CA LEU A 389 1.78 3.53 2.56
C LEU A 389 2.85 2.71 3.29
N GLY A 390 3.80 2.13 2.55
CA GLY A 390 4.93 1.38 3.08
C GLY A 390 5.86 2.25 3.92
N VAL A 391 6.18 3.45 3.45
CA VAL A 391 6.98 4.45 4.17
C VAL A 391 6.28 4.94 5.43
N VAL A 392 4.98 5.26 5.35
CA VAL A 392 4.16 5.62 6.51
C VAL A 392 4.13 4.48 7.51
N PHE A 393 3.91 3.24 7.05
CA PHE A 393 3.94 2.06 7.90
C PHE A 393 5.30 1.88 8.58
N LEU A 394 6.40 2.09 7.85
CA LEU A 394 7.77 2.06 8.38
C LEU A 394 7.98 3.14 9.47
N ALA A 395 7.48 4.36 9.24
CA ALA A 395 7.56 5.47 10.19
C ALA A 395 6.65 5.30 11.41
N LEU A 396 5.56 4.56 11.28
CA LEU A 396 4.70 4.16 12.39
C LEU A 396 5.28 2.96 13.15
N ALA A 397 5.98 2.06 12.47
CA ALA A 397 6.59 0.85 13.04
C ALA A 397 7.95 1.12 13.70
N HIS A 398 8.64 2.20 13.34
CA HIS A 398 9.94 2.52 13.91
C HIS A 398 9.84 2.81 15.42
N PRO A 399 10.75 2.23 16.23
CA PRO A 399 10.72 2.42 17.66
C PRO A 399 11.12 3.87 17.98
N VAL A 400 10.31 4.53 18.79
CA VAL A 400 10.53 5.92 19.24
C VAL A 400 11.70 6.03 20.25
N LEU A 401 12.31 4.89 20.60
CA LEU A 401 13.40 4.80 21.56
C LEU A 401 14.75 5.03 20.85
N SER A 402 15.61 5.83 21.47
CA SER A 402 17.00 6.03 21.06
C SER A 402 17.82 4.73 21.17
N SER A 403 19.11 4.75 20.78
CA SER A 403 20.02 3.62 21.03
C SER A 403 20.08 3.26 22.53
N ALA A 404 20.25 4.25 23.40
CA ALA A 404 20.23 4.07 24.85
C ALA A 404 18.89 3.54 25.37
N GLY A 405 17.77 4.07 24.85
CA GLY A 405 16.43 3.58 25.21
C GLY A 405 16.19 2.12 24.78
N ARG A 406 16.72 1.71 23.62
CA ARG A 406 16.66 0.31 23.17
C ARG A 406 17.49 -0.62 24.05
N GLU A 407 18.63 -0.18 24.53
CA GLU A 407 19.46 -0.95 25.47
C GLU A 407 18.76 -1.12 26.81
N ALA A 408 18.26 -0.03 27.41
CA ALA A 408 17.45 -0.08 28.62
C ALA A 408 16.24 -1.01 28.47
N SER A 409 15.53 -0.92 27.34
CA SER A 409 14.40 -1.80 27.01
C SER A 409 14.76 -3.30 27.03
N GLN A 410 15.99 -3.68 26.67
CA GLN A 410 16.41 -5.09 26.71
C GLN A 410 16.52 -5.64 28.13
N ALA A 411 17.06 -4.87 29.07
CA ALA A 411 17.13 -5.25 30.47
C ALA A 411 15.72 -5.43 31.06
N TRP A 412 14.81 -4.49 30.80
CA TRP A 412 13.41 -4.59 31.22
C TRP A 412 12.65 -5.76 30.56
N LYS A 413 12.97 -6.10 29.30
CA LYS A 413 12.43 -7.30 28.63
C LYS A 413 12.93 -8.59 29.27
N ALA A 414 14.20 -8.65 29.68
CA ALA A 414 14.75 -9.79 30.40
C ALA A 414 14.14 -9.94 31.80
N TYR A 415 13.93 -8.82 32.51
CA TYR A 415 13.20 -8.77 33.77
C TYR A 415 11.77 -9.30 33.63
N LYS A 416 11.00 -8.78 32.65
CA LYS A 416 9.66 -9.28 32.32
C LYS A 416 9.65 -10.78 32.02
N ALA A 417 10.65 -11.27 31.28
CA ALA A 417 10.76 -12.68 30.93
C ALA A 417 11.12 -13.57 32.13
N GLY A 418 11.87 -13.05 33.11
CA GLY A 418 12.16 -13.69 34.38
C GLY A 418 10.93 -13.73 35.27
N LEU A 419 10.29 -12.59 35.55
CA LEU A 419 9.05 -12.53 36.33
C LEU A 419 7.96 -13.44 35.80
N ARG A 420 7.78 -13.50 34.47
CA ARG A 420 6.80 -14.39 33.84
C ARG A 420 7.03 -15.87 34.16
N LYS A 421 8.28 -16.26 34.44
CA LYS A 421 8.68 -17.62 34.79
C LYS A 421 8.88 -17.82 36.29
N ALA A 422 8.81 -16.77 37.09
CA ALA A 422 9.01 -16.85 38.53
C ALA A 422 7.92 -17.73 39.17
N ASP A 423 8.33 -18.52 40.15
CA ASP A 423 7.43 -19.32 40.98
C ASP A 423 6.99 -18.54 42.22
N VAL A 424 6.14 -19.14 43.04
CA VAL A 424 5.59 -18.50 44.24
C VAL A 424 6.68 -18.17 45.26
N ALA A 425 7.67 -19.05 45.43
CA ALA A 425 8.77 -18.84 46.38
C ALA A 425 9.63 -17.64 45.98
N THR A 426 9.96 -17.51 44.69
CA THR A 426 10.72 -16.39 44.14
C THR A 426 9.97 -15.06 44.30
N LEU A 427 8.65 -15.04 44.04
CA LEU A 427 7.87 -13.81 44.24
C LEU A 427 7.82 -13.38 45.70
N ARG A 428 7.77 -14.34 46.63
CA ARG A 428 7.79 -14.05 48.07
C ARG A 428 9.14 -13.57 48.56
N SER A 429 10.24 -14.13 48.06
CA SER A 429 11.59 -13.70 48.48
C SER A 429 11.90 -12.27 48.02
N ILE A 430 11.28 -11.80 46.94
CA ILE A 430 11.44 -10.43 46.44
C ILE A 430 10.54 -9.44 47.18
N GLY A 431 9.38 -9.87 47.65
CA GLY A 431 8.34 -8.98 48.17
C GLY A 431 7.23 -8.80 47.14
N VAL A 432 6.08 -9.40 47.39
CA VAL A 432 4.98 -9.40 46.40
C VAL A 432 4.39 -8.00 46.22
N ASP A 433 4.38 -7.16 47.27
CA ASP A 433 3.79 -5.81 47.23
C ASP A 433 4.60 -4.89 46.30
N ASP A 434 5.92 -4.90 46.44
CA ASP A 434 6.86 -4.14 45.60
C ASP A 434 6.73 -4.51 44.11
N LEU A 435 6.37 -5.76 43.83
CA LEU A 435 6.21 -6.28 42.48
C LEU A 435 4.87 -5.93 41.83
N LEU A 436 3.85 -5.51 42.58
CA LEU A 436 2.50 -5.32 42.03
C LEU A 436 2.48 -4.24 40.94
N ALA A 437 3.14 -3.11 41.20
CA ALA A 437 3.23 -2.02 40.24
C ALA A 437 3.93 -2.47 38.94
N ASP A 438 5.02 -3.22 39.05
CA ASP A 438 5.76 -3.78 37.90
C ASP A 438 4.98 -4.86 37.16
N ILE A 439 4.24 -5.73 37.85
CA ILE A 439 3.37 -6.75 37.24
C ILE A 439 2.27 -6.08 36.40
N VAL A 440 1.72 -4.96 36.89
CA VAL A 440 0.73 -4.17 36.14
C VAL A 440 1.38 -3.48 34.95
N ALA A 441 2.49 -2.76 35.16
CA ALA A 441 3.22 -2.04 34.12
C ALA A 441 3.68 -2.95 32.97
N LEU A 442 4.24 -4.12 33.30
CA LEU A 442 4.74 -5.10 32.33
C LEU A 442 3.63 -5.94 31.69
N ASN A 443 2.38 -5.71 32.07
CA ASN A 443 1.20 -6.41 31.56
C ASN A 443 1.22 -7.93 31.89
N LEU A 444 1.70 -8.30 33.07
CA LEU A 444 1.88 -9.69 33.53
C LEU A 444 0.70 -10.24 34.35
N ARG A 445 -0.34 -9.44 34.58
CA ARG A 445 -1.55 -9.79 35.36
C ARG A 445 -2.21 -11.13 34.99
N ARG A 446 -2.39 -11.43 33.69
CA ARG A 446 -2.97 -12.71 33.21
C ARG A 446 -1.97 -13.88 33.26
N PRO A 447 -0.76 -13.78 32.69
CA PRO A 447 0.16 -14.92 32.71
C PRO A 447 0.55 -15.33 34.14
N MET A 448 0.55 -14.40 35.10
CA MET A 448 0.91 -14.68 36.50
C MET A 448 -0.31 -14.83 37.43
N ARG A 449 -1.55 -14.84 36.91
CA ARG A 449 -2.77 -14.80 37.75
C ARG A 449 -2.78 -15.84 38.86
N ARG A 450 -2.43 -17.10 38.53
CA ARG A 450 -2.41 -18.21 39.50
C ARG A 450 -1.27 -18.05 40.50
N THR A 451 -0.04 -17.86 40.00
CA THR A 451 1.16 -17.70 40.85
C THR A 451 1.02 -16.52 41.81
N LEU A 452 0.52 -15.38 41.33
CA LEU A 452 0.32 -14.18 42.14
C LEU A 452 -0.79 -14.36 43.17
N ALA A 453 -1.92 -14.99 42.80
CA ALA A 453 -2.98 -15.30 43.77
C ALA A 453 -2.46 -16.19 44.90
N SER A 454 -1.73 -17.27 44.57
CA SER A 454 -1.14 -18.15 45.58
C SER A 454 -0.03 -17.49 46.42
N ALA A 455 0.69 -16.52 45.85
CA ALA A 455 1.67 -15.72 46.57
C ALA A 455 1.01 -14.77 47.57
N LEU A 456 -0.14 -14.18 47.21
CA LEU A 456 -0.94 -13.28 48.06
C LEU A 456 -1.79 -14.02 49.11
N GLU A 457 -2.27 -15.23 48.83
CA GLU A 457 -3.20 -15.98 49.70
C GLU A 457 -2.54 -16.53 50.95
N ASN A 458 -1.33 -17.06 50.84
CA ASN A 458 -0.58 -17.65 51.96
C ASN A 458 0.47 -16.68 52.52
N ARG A 459 0.10 -15.42 52.69
CA ARG A 459 1.00 -14.38 53.21
C ARG A 459 1.03 -14.46 54.76
N PRO A 460 2.21 -14.56 55.39
CA PRO A 460 2.33 -14.70 56.84
C PRO A 460 2.00 -13.41 57.63
N ASP A 461 2.17 -12.23 57.03
CA ASP A 461 2.15 -10.94 57.75
C ASP A 461 0.86 -10.12 57.56
N GLY A 462 -0.21 -10.69 57.02
CA GLY A 462 -1.47 -9.96 56.78
C GLY A 462 -1.37 -8.91 55.65
N PRO A 463 -2.41 -8.06 55.47
CA PRO A 463 -2.42 -7.03 54.45
C PRO A 463 -1.47 -5.87 54.82
N HIS A 464 -0.31 -5.79 54.16
CA HIS A 464 0.57 -4.62 54.13
C HIS A 464 0.74 -4.11 52.69
N GLY A 465 1.18 -2.85 52.53
CA GLY A 465 1.42 -2.22 51.21
C GLY A 465 0.16 -1.74 50.48
N ALA A 466 0.29 -1.48 49.17
CA ALA A 466 -0.74 -0.86 48.33
C ALA A 466 -2.12 -1.56 48.34
N LEU A 467 -2.16 -2.89 48.55
CA LEU A 467 -3.41 -3.66 48.59
C LEU A 467 -4.03 -3.78 49.99
N ALA A 468 -3.31 -3.39 51.03
CA ALA A 468 -3.80 -3.51 52.40
C ALA A 468 -4.99 -2.61 52.70
N VAL A 469 -5.01 -1.45 52.05
CA VAL A 469 -6.05 -0.45 52.23
C VAL A 469 -7.30 -0.79 51.38
N VAL A 470 -7.13 -1.62 50.34
CA VAL A 470 -8.18 -1.92 49.34
C VAL A 470 -9.31 -2.74 49.92
N ALA A 471 -9.06 -3.57 50.92
CA ALA A 471 -10.02 -4.56 51.39
C ALA A 471 -10.03 -4.64 52.92
N THR A 472 -11.23 -4.66 53.50
CA THR A 472 -11.49 -5.17 54.86
C THR A 472 -11.32 -6.71 54.93
N GLY A 473 -10.58 -7.31 53.98
CA GLY A 473 -10.46 -8.75 53.71
C GLY A 473 -9.07 -9.14 53.18
N SER A 474 -8.97 -10.16 52.30
CA SER A 474 -7.67 -10.68 51.85
C SER A 474 -7.02 -9.79 50.76
N ALA A 475 -5.67 -9.80 50.68
CA ALA A 475 -4.95 -9.11 49.61
C ALA A 475 -5.32 -9.63 48.20
N VAL A 476 -5.76 -10.88 48.10
CA VAL A 476 -6.29 -11.49 46.88
C VAL A 476 -7.58 -10.80 46.44
N ASP A 477 -8.46 -10.45 47.37
CA ASP A 477 -9.72 -9.75 47.09
C ASP A 477 -9.46 -8.30 46.67
N GLY A 478 -8.51 -7.63 47.32
CA GLY A 478 -8.04 -6.31 46.89
C GLY A 478 -7.50 -6.33 45.46
N TRP A 479 -6.69 -7.34 45.13
CA TRP A 479 -6.18 -7.54 43.77
C TRP A 479 -7.29 -7.83 42.74
N ARG A 480 -8.33 -8.59 43.11
CA ARG A 480 -9.50 -8.83 42.25
C ARG A 480 -10.28 -7.54 42.00
N LEU A 481 -10.54 -6.75 43.05
CA LEU A 481 -11.26 -5.47 42.96
C LEU A 481 -10.52 -4.47 42.05
N PHE A 482 -9.20 -4.37 42.21
CA PHE A 482 -8.34 -3.54 41.37
C PHE A 482 -8.45 -3.92 39.89
N ASN A 483 -8.33 -5.22 39.58
CA ASN A 483 -8.38 -5.69 38.20
C ASN A 483 -9.76 -5.53 37.53
N ASN A 484 -10.84 -5.62 38.31
CA ASN A 484 -12.19 -5.35 37.81
C ASN A 484 -12.41 -3.86 37.49
N THR A 485 -11.74 -2.96 38.22
CA THR A 485 -11.85 -1.51 38.01
C THR A 485 -11.03 -1.05 36.80
N PHE A 486 -9.85 -1.64 36.59
CA PHE A 486 -8.96 -1.32 35.48
C PHE A 486 -8.84 -2.52 34.49
N PRO A 487 -9.93 -2.83 33.76
CA PRO A 487 -9.91 -3.91 32.77
C PRO A 487 -8.92 -3.59 31.65
N ARG A 488 -8.42 -4.63 30.99
CA ARG A 488 -7.58 -4.45 29.80
C ARG A 488 -8.40 -3.90 28.64
N SER A 489 -7.80 -3.05 27.82
CA SER A 489 -8.20 -2.97 26.41
C SER A 489 -7.95 -4.34 25.79
N SER A 490 -9.01 -5.04 25.37
CA SER A 490 -8.87 -6.14 24.42
C SER A 490 -8.10 -5.59 23.23
N GLY A 491 -6.99 -6.24 22.86
CA GLY A 491 -6.27 -5.85 21.65
C GLY A 491 -7.24 -5.90 20.49
N GLY A 492 -7.48 -4.74 19.86
CA GLY A 492 -8.30 -4.64 18.68
C GLY A 492 -7.72 -5.52 17.58
N GLY A 493 -8.27 -6.72 17.42
CA GLY A 493 -8.48 -7.24 16.07
C GLY A 493 -9.56 -6.36 15.47
N GLY A 494 -9.16 -5.46 14.58
CA GLY A 494 -10.11 -4.77 13.73
C GLY A 494 -10.82 -5.82 12.89
N THR A 495 -11.97 -6.29 13.37
CA THR A 495 -13.00 -6.79 12.49
C THR A 495 -13.42 -5.57 11.68
N VAL A 496 -12.99 -5.52 10.43
CA VAL A 496 -13.66 -4.70 9.41
C VAL A 496 -15.10 -5.18 9.44
N SER A 497 -15.99 -4.42 10.07
CA SER A 497 -17.41 -4.60 9.87
C SER A 497 -17.65 -4.30 8.40
N GLY A 498 -17.82 -5.36 7.60
CA GLY A 498 -18.30 -5.24 6.23
C GLY A 498 -19.60 -4.44 6.26
N GLY A 499 -19.51 -3.18 5.83
CA GLY A 499 -20.69 -2.43 5.47
C GLY A 499 -21.33 -3.15 4.30
N GLY A 500 -22.56 -3.64 4.52
CA GLY A 500 -23.36 -4.22 3.46
C GLY A 500 -23.56 -3.19 2.36
N ALA A 501 -22.97 -3.44 1.20
CA ALA A 501 -23.37 -2.76 -0.03
C ALA A 501 -24.70 -3.38 -0.46
N GLY A 502 -25.78 -2.61 -0.26
CA GLY A 502 -27.08 -2.89 -0.84
C GLY A 502 -26.97 -2.88 -2.36
N GLY A 503 -27.65 -3.83 -2.98
CA GLY A 503 -27.74 -3.95 -4.43
C GLY A 503 -28.36 -2.71 -5.08
N GLY A 504 -27.82 -2.37 -6.24
CA GLY A 504 -28.40 -1.46 -7.22
C GLY A 504 -27.80 -1.84 -8.57
N GLY A 505 -28.62 -2.45 -9.43
CA GLY A 505 -28.26 -2.71 -10.82
C GLY A 505 -28.40 -1.47 -11.69
N GLY A 506 -27.80 -1.49 -12.88
CA GLY A 506 -28.15 -0.58 -13.97
C GLY A 506 -27.00 -0.15 -14.88
N ALA A 507 -27.01 -0.75 -16.09
CA ALA A 507 -26.67 -0.21 -17.42
C ALA A 507 -25.25 0.26 -17.77
N ALA A 508 -24.75 -0.35 -18.85
CA ALA A 508 -23.74 0.14 -19.76
C ALA A 508 -24.36 1.13 -20.79
N GLY A 509 -23.53 1.98 -21.38
CA GLY A 509 -23.87 2.81 -22.54
C GLY A 509 -22.64 3.48 -23.15
N SER A 510 -22.55 3.42 -24.48
CA SER A 510 -21.65 4.18 -25.37
C SER A 510 -22.26 5.55 -25.69
N THR A 511 -21.49 6.63 -25.58
CA THR A 511 -20.55 7.25 -26.55
C THR A 511 -19.63 8.13 -25.72
#